data_AF-A0A250X2A7-F1
#
_entry.id   AF-A0A250X2A7-F1
#
_cell.length_a   1.000
_cell.length_b   1.000
_cell.length_c   1.000
_cell.angle_alpha   90.00
_cell.angle_beta   90.00
_cell.angle_gamma   90.00
#
_symmetry.space_group_name_H-M   'P 1'
#
loop_
_entity.id
_entity.type
_entity.pdbx_description
1 polymer ?
#
loop_
_entity_poly.entity_id
_entity_poly.type
_entity_poly.pdbx_seq_one_letter_code
_entity_poly.pdbx_strand_id
1 'polypeptide(L)'
;MHVMKYSPGVPERNHKYNDVIATVQMLVDLHTSGYKIGHIEEKTASHNMDSPLLPLKAITSMNLKYDMKDAQLFKAGQLGCPLPQELEPTMGRCGAVPEQINPRSLRSDLGHNTNIWAAKTGLLMQTNGTVGVLKLGDHADTYFIPKGSDWGMGMRRCSDMDPKWQVRHRCPCTNPVVCGAEEELYKRLASEGKLAHNYIIPDDS
;
A
#
# COMPACT_ATOMS: atom_id res chain seq x y z
N MET A 1 14.52 22.14 1.26
CA MET A 1 14.33 20.82 0.61
C MET A 1 14.71 19.78 1.62
N HIS A 2 13.88 18.76 1.86
CA HIS A 2 14.19 17.72 2.83
C HIS A 2 13.95 16.33 2.22
N VAL A 3 14.98 15.51 2.25
CA VAL A 3 14.88 14.07 2.02
C VAL A 3 14.81 13.42 3.38
N MET A 4 13.83 12.56 3.59
CA MET A 4 13.60 11.88 4.86
C MET A 4 13.48 10.38 4.61
N LYS A 5 14.14 9.61 5.47
CA LYS A 5 13.88 8.17 5.55
C LYS A 5 12.54 7.95 6.24
N TYR A 6 11.62 7.26 5.56
CA TYR A 6 10.31 6.90 6.09
C TYR A 6 10.23 5.38 6.17
N SER A 7 9.99 4.83 7.36
CA SER A 7 10.08 3.39 7.60
C SER A 7 9.02 2.91 8.58
N PRO A 8 7.73 2.99 8.22
CA PRO A 8 6.63 2.58 9.11
C PRO A 8 6.70 1.07 9.43
N GLY A 9 7.35 0.27 8.59
CA GLY A 9 7.61 -1.15 8.83
C GLY A 9 8.43 -1.46 10.10
N VAL A 10 9.29 -0.54 10.57
CA VAL A 10 10.06 -0.74 11.80
C VAL A 10 9.16 -0.71 13.04
N PRO A 11 8.39 0.37 13.31
CA PRO A 11 7.45 0.37 14.43
C PRO A 11 6.34 -0.68 14.29
N GLU A 12 5.87 -1.00 13.08
CA GLU A 12 4.89 -2.08 12.86
C GLU A 12 5.38 -3.44 13.37
N ARG A 13 6.58 -3.87 12.96
CA ARG A 13 7.17 -5.15 13.39
C ARG A 13 7.49 -5.21 14.87
N ASN A 14 7.63 -4.05 15.51
CA ASN A 14 7.90 -3.93 16.95
C ASN A 14 6.64 -3.57 17.76
N HIS A 15 5.44 -3.63 17.15
CA HIS A 15 4.16 -3.34 17.79
C HIS A 15 4.11 -1.95 18.46
N LYS A 16 4.87 -0.98 17.94
CA LYS A 16 4.88 0.41 18.43
C LYS A 16 3.79 1.22 17.74
N TYR A 17 2.53 0.91 18.06
CA TYR A 17 1.38 1.44 17.33
C TYR A 17 1.29 2.98 17.30
N ASN A 18 1.65 3.64 18.40
CA ASN A 18 1.65 5.11 18.45
C ASN A 18 2.70 5.71 17.51
N ASP A 19 3.85 5.04 17.32
CA ASP A 19 4.89 5.47 16.38
C ASP A 19 4.41 5.31 14.93
N VAL A 20 3.65 4.24 14.62
CA VAL A 20 3.03 4.07 13.30
C VAL A 20 2.09 5.24 13.02
N ILE A 21 1.19 5.56 13.95
CA ILE A 21 0.26 6.69 13.82
C ILE A 21 1.02 8.02 13.68
N ALA A 22 2.03 8.26 14.51
CA ALA A 22 2.81 9.49 14.49
C ALA A 22 3.55 9.69 13.16
N THR A 23 4.09 8.61 12.57
CA THR A 23 4.78 8.70 11.28
C THR A 23 3.81 9.02 10.13
N VAL A 24 2.58 8.51 10.15
CA VAL A 24 1.53 8.91 9.18
C VAL A 24 1.09 10.36 9.43
N GLN A 25 0.86 10.75 10.68
CA GLN A 25 0.45 12.12 11.04
C GLN A 25 1.46 13.16 10.58
N MET A 26 2.76 12.89 10.72
CA MET A 26 3.82 13.75 10.22
C MET A 26 3.68 14.02 8.71
N LEU A 27 3.30 13.01 7.89
CA LEU A 27 3.06 13.21 6.46
C LEU A 27 1.82 14.05 6.19
N VAL A 28 0.77 13.87 6.99
CA VAL A 28 -0.44 14.70 6.94
C VAL A 28 -0.08 16.16 7.25
N ASP A 29 0.69 16.41 8.30
CA ASP A 29 1.11 17.74 8.72
C ASP A 29 1.96 18.44 7.65
N LEU A 30 2.87 17.70 7.00
CA LEU A 30 3.64 18.19 5.86
C LEU A 30 2.72 18.59 4.69
N HIS A 31 1.77 17.72 4.33
CA HIS A 31 0.83 18.00 3.24
C HIS A 31 -0.05 19.22 3.55
N THR A 32 -0.59 19.32 4.77
CA THR A 32 -1.39 20.48 5.23
C THR A 32 -0.54 21.76 5.27
N SER A 33 0.76 21.64 5.54
CA SER A 33 1.72 22.76 5.49
C SER A 33 2.12 23.18 4.06
N GLY A 34 1.51 22.59 3.04
CA GLY A 34 1.73 22.91 1.63
C GLY A 34 2.96 22.22 1.00
N TYR A 35 3.49 21.16 1.63
CA TYR A 35 4.53 20.35 1.00
C TYR A 35 3.90 19.38 -0.01
N LYS A 36 4.55 19.27 -1.16
CA LYS A 36 4.35 18.11 -2.03
C LYS A 36 5.30 17.00 -1.57
N ILE A 37 4.79 15.78 -1.51
CA ILE A 37 5.54 14.61 -1.06
C ILE A 37 5.57 13.56 -2.18
N GLY A 38 6.76 13.08 -2.53
CA GLY A 38 7.00 12.05 -3.53
C GLY A 38 7.62 10.80 -2.92
N HIS A 39 7.16 9.64 -3.37
CA HIS A 39 7.70 8.33 -2.98
C HIS A 39 8.91 7.97 -3.86
N ILE A 40 10.06 7.77 -3.23
CA ILE A 40 11.28 7.27 -3.90
C ILE A 40 11.24 5.75 -3.83
N GLU A 41 10.69 5.14 -4.88
CA GLU A 41 10.57 3.69 -4.97
C GLU A 41 11.95 3.02 -4.96
N GLU A 42 12.06 1.84 -4.36
CA GLU A 42 13.32 1.08 -4.30
C GLU A 42 13.93 0.83 -5.70
N LYS A 43 13.09 0.68 -6.73
CA LYS A 43 13.53 0.53 -8.12
C LYS A 43 14.25 1.76 -8.69
N THR A 44 14.08 2.94 -8.10
CA THR A 44 14.79 4.16 -8.52
C THR A 44 16.26 4.16 -8.09
N ALA A 45 16.65 3.28 -7.15
CA ALA A 45 18.03 3.16 -6.68
C ALA A 45 18.99 2.59 -7.73
N SER A 46 18.50 2.02 -8.83
CA SER A 46 19.33 1.56 -9.96
C SER A 46 19.65 2.66 -10.98
N HIS A 47 19.15 3.88 -10.80
CA HIS A 47 19.50 5.01 -11.66
C HIS A 47 20.87 5.58 -11.30
N ASN A 48 21.58 6.02 -12.34
CA ASN A 48 22.83 6.76 -12.16
C ASN A 48 22.55 8.00 -11.30
N MET A 49 23.32 8.16 -10.21
CA MET A 49 23.17 9.25 -9.23
C MET A 49 23.27 10.65 -9.86
N ASP A 50 23.89 10.74 -11.04
CA ASP A 50 24.06 11.99 -11.79
C ASP A 50 22.88 12.33 -12.71
N SER A 51 21.91 11.44 -12.85
CA SER A 51 20.72 11.67 -13.68
C SER A 51 19.63 12.42 -12.90
N PRO A 52 18.82 13.26 -13.58
CA PRO A 52 17.63 13.84 -12.94
C PRO A 52 16.75 12.74 -12.36
N LEU A 53 16.16 13.00 -11.19
CA LEU A 53 15.19 12.08 -10.61
C LEU A 53 14.04 11.87 -11.58
N LEU A 54 13.70 10.60 -11.83
CA LEU A 54 12.47 10.28 -12.54
C LEU A 54 11.26 10.85 -11.79
N PRO A 55 10.16 11.15 -12.50
CA PRO A 55 8.93 11.56 -11.84
C PRO A 55 8.52 10.57 -10.74
N LEU A 56 8.33 11.08 -9.52
CA LEU A 56 7.98 10.27 -8.37
C LEU A 56 6.46 10.03 -8.32
N LYS A 57 6.01 8.94 -7.70
CA LYS A 57 4.59 8.81 -7.35
C LYS A 57 4.25 9.78 -6.23
N ALA A 58 3.16 10.55 -6.39
CA ALA A 58 2.72 11.50 -5.38
C ALA A 58 2.10 10.78 -4.17
N ILE A 59 2.42 11.25 -2.97
CA ILE A 59 1.74 10.88 -1.73
C ILE A 59 0.71 11.98 -1.44
N THR A 60 -0.58 11.65 -1.56
CA THR A 60 -1.68 12.61 -1.42
C THR A 60 -2.35 12.51 -0.05
N SER A 61 -3.07 13.55 0.37
CA SER A 61 -3.93 13.48 1.56
C SER A 61 -4.88 12.28 1.55
N MET A 62 -5.41 11.90 0.39
CA MET A 62 -6.31 10.76 0.27
C MET A 62 -5.60 9.43 0.53
N ASN A 63 -4.38 9.23 0.03
CA ASN A 63 -3.58 8.06 0.38
C ASN A 63 -3.32 7.99 1.90
N LEU A 64 -3.08 9.14 2.53
CA LEU A 64 -2.79 9.23 3.96
C LEU A 64 -4.02 8.98 4.85
N LYS A 65 -5.24 9.26 4.37
CA LYS A 65 -6.48 8.85 5.06
C LYS A 65 -6.56 7.33 5.22
N TYR A 66 -6.20 6.58 4.16
CA TYR A 66 -6.12 5.11 4.23
C TYR A 66 -5.04 4.65 5.21
N ASP A 67 -3.83 5.22 5.12
CA ASP A 67 -2.74 4.89 6.05
C ASP A 67 -3.14 5.13 7.52
N MET A 68 -3.81 6.24 7.80
CA MET A 68 -4.24 6.61 9.15
C MET A 68 -5.30 5.63 9.67
N LYS A 69 -6.30 5.31 8.85
CA LYS A 69 -7.32 4.33 9.22
C LYS A 69 -6.71 2.93 9.44
N ASP A 70 -5.80 2.49 8.58
CA ASP A 70 -5.11 1.22 8.76
C ASP A 70 -4.22 1.22 10.01
N ALA A 71 -3.56 2.33 10.36
CA ALA A 71 -2.79 2.44 11.59
C ALA A 71 -3.67 2.33 12.84
N GLN A 72 -4.87 2.92 12.81
CA GLN A 72 -5.85 2.81 13.89
C GLN A 72 -6.41 1.40 14.02
N LEU A 73 -6.78 0.77 12.90
CA LEU A 73 -7.23 -0.63 12.86
C LEU A 73 -6.14 -1.58 13.35
N PHE A 74 -4.88 -1.33 12.97
CA PHE A 74 -3.74 -2.12 13.40
C PHE A 74 -3.54 -2.02 14.93
N LYS A 75 -3.61 -0.80 15.49
CA LYS A 75 -3.57 -0.57 16.95
C LYS A 75 -4.70 -1.30 17.68
N ALA A 76 -5.88 -1.38 17.08
CA ALA A 76 -7.04 -2.07 17.64
C ALA A 76 -7.01 -3.60 17.44
N GLY A 77 -6.03 -4.16 16.73
CA GLY A 77 -6.00 -5.57 16.37
C GLY A 77 -7.06 -5.98 15.35
N GLN A 78 -7.59 -5.01 14.59
CA GLN A 78 -8.71 -5.16 13.65
C GLN A 78 -8.30 -4.98 12.18
N LEU A 79 -7.01 -4.72 11.90
CA LEU A 79 -6.53 -4.61 10.51
C LEU A 79 -6.82 -5.91 9.75
N GLY A 80 -7.47 -5.79 8.59
CA GLY A 80 -7.87 -6.94 7.78
C GLY A 80 -9.13 -7.65 8.21
N CYS A 81 -9.79 -7.22 9.29
CA CYS A 81 -10.86 -7.97 9.94
C CYS A 81 -12.21 -7.24 9.94
N PRO A 82 -13.34 -7.98 9.98
CA PRO A 82 -13.44 -9.45 10.10
C PRO A 82 -12.99 -10.20 8.84
N LEU A 83 -12.44 -11.41 9.03
CA LEU A 83 -12.14 -12.31 7.91
C LEU A 83 -13.42 -13.05 7.51
N PRO A 84 -13.74 -13.13 6.21
CA PRO A 84 -14.73 -14.08 5.73
C PRO A 84 -14.39 -15.50 6.19
N GLN A 85 -15.40 -16.28 6.61
CA GLN A 85 -15.19 -17.63 7.13
C GLN A 85 -14.44 -18.53 6.12
N GLU A 86 -14.64 -18.29 4.83
CA GLU A 86 -13.95 -19.01 3.76
C GLU A 86 -12.43 -18.72 3.68
N LEU A 87 -11.96 -17.60 4.26
CA LEU A 87 -10.56 -17.18 4.28
C LEU A 87 -9.83 -17.49 5.59
N GLU A 88 -10.55 -17.79 6.68
CA GLU A 88 -9.94 -18.14 7.98
C GLU A 88 -8.84 -19.23 7.86
N PRO A 89 -9.02 -20.33 7.07
CA PRO A 89 -7.98 -21.35 6.94
C PRO A 89 -6.75 -20.90 6.13
N THR A 90 -6.92 -19.91 5.26
CA THR A 90 -5.88 -19.49 4.30
C THR A 90 -5.15 -18.25 4.77
N MET A 91 -5.85 -17.15 5.06
CA MET A 91 -5.24 -15.85 5.40
C MET A 91 -4.46 -15.83 6.72
N GLY A 92 -4.80 -16.69 7.69
CA GLY A 92 -4.24 -16.62 9.04
C GLY A 92 -5.02 -15.65 9.93
N ARG A 93 -4.32 -14.78 10.67
CA ARG A 93 -4.90 -13.86 11.69
C ARG A 93 -5.03 -12.43 11.16
N CYS A 94 -5.82 -11.60 11.86
CA CYS A 94 -5.84 -10.15 11.68
C CYS A 94 -4.43 -9.53 11.88
N GLY A 95 -4.17 -8.39 11.26
CA GLY A 95 -2.91 -7.64 11.39
C GLY A 95 -1.79 -8.06 10.45
N ALA A 96 -2.03 -8.86 9.41
CA ALA A 96 -1.00 -9.23 8.44
C ALA A 96 -0.55 -8.02 7.61
N VAL A 97 0.75 -7.77 7.57
CA VAL A 97 1.37 -6.65 6.85
C VAL A 97 2.39 -7.21 5.86
N PRO A 98 2.30 -6.88 4.56
CA PRO A 98 1.44 -5.85 3.95
C PRO A 98 0.05 -6.34 3.50
N GLU A 99 -0.28 -7.62 3.61
CA GLU A 99 -1.40 -8.26 2.90
C GLU A 99 -2.78 -7.71 3.29
N GLN A 100 -2.96 -7.24 4.53
CA GLN A 100 -4.23 -6.70 5.03
C GLN A 100 -4.25 -5.16 5.12
N ILE A 101 -3.23 -4.49 4.61
CA ILE A 101 -3.24 -3.03 4.40
C ILE A 101 -4.16 -2.71 3.22
N ASN A 102 -4.82 -1.55 3.26
CA ASN A 102 -5.64 -1.10 2.15
C ASN A 102 -4.75 -0.84 0.92
N PRO A 103 -5.10 -1.35 -0.27
CA PRO A 103 -4.25 -1.25 -1.46
C PRO A 103 -4.13 0.17 -2.01
N ARG A 104 -4.92 1.13 -1.52
CA ARG A 104 -4.85 2.55 -1.91
C ARG A 104 -3.98 3.37 -0.97
N SER A 105 -3.51 2.76 0.12
CA SER A 105 -2.65 3.38 1.10
C SER A 105 -1.22 3.48 0.57
N LEU A 106 -0.43 4.45 1.06
CA LEU A 106 1.01 4.52 0.78
C LEU A 106 1.70 3.25 1.27
N ARG A 107 1.36 2.77 2.48
CA ARG A 107 1.95 1.57 3.10
C ARG A 107 1.79 0.30 2.26
N SER A 108 0.77 0.22 1.39
CA SER A 108 0.64 -0.89 0.43
C SER A 108 1.75 -0.91 -0.63
N ASP A 109 2.31 0.26 -0.95
CA ASP A 109 3.33 0.50 -1.97
C ASP A 109 4.73 0.63 -1.34
N LEU A 110 4.93 0.12 -0.11
CA LEU A 110 6.22 0.16 0.60
C LEU A 110 6.89 -1.20 0.71
N GLY A 111 8.16 -1.27 0.34
CA GLY A 111 9.04 -2.40 0.68
C GLY A 111 9.48 -2.38 2.15
N HIS A 112 10.74 -2.73 2.41
CA HIS A 112 11.28 -2.77 3.78
C HIS A 112 11.68 -1.40 4.35
N ASN A 113 12.17 -0.49 3.50
CA ASN A 113 12.47 0.90 3.82
C ASN A 113 12.10 1.72 2.59
N THR A 114 11.58 2.92 2.80
CA THR A 114 11.49 3.89 1.70
C THR A 114 12.12 5.21 2.08
N ASN A 115 12.48 5.97 1.05
CA ASN A 115 12.79 7.37 1.20
C ASN A 115 11.61 8.16 0.63
N ILE A 116 11.25 9.24 1.31
CA ILE A 116 10.29 10.20 0.79
C ILE A 116 11.01 11.51 0.53
N TRP A 117 10.57 12.18 -0.53
CA TRP A 117 11.01 13.51 -0.86
C TRP A 117 9.91 14.50 -0.52
N ALA A 118 10.20 15.51 0.28
CA ALA A 118 9.23 16.57 0.60
C ALA A 118 9.78 17.95 0.21
N ALA A 119 8.98 18.69 -0.58
CA ALA A 119 9.34 20.04 -1.04
C ALA A 119 8.12 20.97 -1.08
N LYS A 120 8.31 22.21 -0.64
CA LYS A 120 7.28 23.27 -0.70
C LYS A 120 7.18 23.91 -2.10
N THR A 121 8.25 23.85 -2.88
CA THR A 121 8.31 24.37 -4.25
C THR A 121 8.18 23.23 -5.25
N GLY A 122 7.14 23.26 -6.10
CA GLY A 122 6.86 22.22 -7.09
C GLY A 122 7.86 22.14 -8.25
N LEU A 123 8.74 23.13 -8.39
CA LEU A 123 9.76 23.19 -9.45
C LEU A 123 10.77 22.03 -9.42
N LEU A 124 11.00 21.43 -8.25
CA LEU A 124 12.03 20.40 -8.05
C LEU A 124 11.48 18.98 -8.00
N MET A 125 10.15 18.79 -7.97
CA MET A 125 9.56 17.47 -7.86
C MET A 125 8.47 17.29 -8.91
N GLN A 126 8.84 16.64 -10.00
CA GLN A 126 7.88 16.12 -10.96
C GLN A 126 7.22 14.88 -10.37
N THR A 127 5.90 14.81 -10.45
CA THR A 127 5.14 13.65 -9.99
C THR A 127 4.38 13.04 -11.16
N ASN A 128 4.39 11.72 -11.25
CA ASN A 128 3.56 10.98 -12.19
C ASN A 128 2.78 9.90 -11.43
N GLY A 129 1.46 10.01 -11.47
CA GLY A 129 0.57 9.14 -10.70
C GLY A 129 0.65 9.35 -9.18
N THR A 130 -0.03 8.46 -8.45
CA THR A 130 -0.09 8.44 -6.99
C THR A 130 0.44 7.11 -6.46
N VAL A 131 0.83 7.09 -5.19
CA VAL A 131 1.12 5.86 -4.47
C VAL A 131 -0.13 4.99 -4.29
N GLY A 132 0.10 3.73 -3.95
CA GLY A 132 -0.91 2.69 -3.82
C GLY A 132 -0.76 1.63 -4.89
N VAL A 133 -0.98 0.38 -4.49
CA VAL A 133 -1.04 -0.78 -5.39
C VAL A 133 -2.27 -0.70 -6.30
N LEU A 134 -3.40 -0.22 -5.77
CA LEU A 134 -4.57 0.19 -6.52
C LEU A 134 -4.68 1.72 -6.56
N LYS A 135 -5.26 2.24 -7.63
CA LYS A 135 -5.51 3.68 -7.76
C LYS A 135 -6.62 4.09 -6.81
N LEU A 136 -6.58 5.35 -6.37
CA LEU A 136 -7.60 5.94 -5.49
C LEU A 136 -9.02 5.80 -6.06
N GLY A 137 -9.17 5.92 -7.39
CA GLY A 137 -10.45 5.81 -8.09
C GLY A 137 -10.84 4.40 -8.54
N ASP A 138 -10.02 3.36 -8.29
CA ASP A 138 -10.42 1.99 -8.61
C ASP A 138 -11.63 1.60 -7.75
N HIS A 139 -12.51 0.72 -8.25
CA HIS A 139 -13.71 0.30 -7.54
C HIS A 139 -13.42 -0.59 -6.33
N ALA A 140 -14.35 -0.65 -5.37
CA ALA A 140 -14.22 -1.45 -4.14
C ALA A 140 -14.22 -2.96 -4.39
N ASP A 141 -14.73 -3.41 -5.54
CA ASP A 141 -14.71 -4.81 -5.99
C ASP A 141 -13.40 -5.19 -6.71
N THR A 142 -12.54 -4.21 -6.99
CA THR A 142 -11.22 -4.45 -7.58
C THR A 142 -10.28 -4.97 -6.51
N TYR A 143 -9.82 -6.21 -6.68
CA TYR A 143 -8.88 -6.83 -5.75
C TYR A 143 -7.45 -6.91 -6.29
N PHE A 144 -7.30 -7.45 -7.50
CA PHE A 144 -6.00 -7.67 -8.13
C PHE A 144 -5.42 -6.40 -8.72
N ILE A 145 -4.09 -6.35 -8.80
CA ILE A 145 -3.37 -5.25 -9.46
C ILE A 145 -3.80 -5.11 -10.93
N PRO A 146 -3.76 -3.88 -11.49
CA PRO A 146 -4.12 -3.65 -12.88
C PRO A 146 -3.25 -4.47 -13.84
N LYS A 147 -3.83 -4.90 -14.96
CA LYS A 147 -3.09 -5.58 -16.04
C LYS A 147 -1.90 -4.71 -16.48
N GLY A 148 -0.73 -5.33 -16.62
CA GLY A 148 0.52 -4.66 -16.99
C GLY A 148 1.37 -4.17 -15.82
N SER A 149 0.86 -4.24 -14.58
CA SER A 149 1.69 -4.15 -13.38
C SER A 149 2.21 -5.53 -12.99
N ASP A 150 3.46 -5.60 -12.51
CA ASP A 150 4.06 -6.80 -11.90
C ASP A 150 4.35 -6.57 -10.40
N TRP A 151 3.82 -5.50 -9.80
CA TRP A 151 4.12 -5.13 -8.41
C TRP A 151 2.87 -5.23 -7.56
N GLY A 152 2.89 -6.18 -6.61
CA GLY A 152 1.84 -6.39 -5.61
C GLY A 152 2.11 -5.67 -4.30
N MET A 153 1.37 -6.08 -3.26
CA MET A 153 1.47 -5.52 -1.90
C MET A 153 2.90 -5.59 -1.36
N GLY A 154 3.36 -4.47 -0.82
CA GLY A 154 4.66 -4.30 -0.20
C GLY A 154 5.82 -4.21 -1.20
N MET A 155 5.56 -3.69 -2.41
CA MET A 155 6.54 -3.61 -3.50
C MET A 155 7.20 -4.95 -3.82
N ARG A 156 6.46 -6.04 -3.71
CA ARG A 156 6.94 -7.38 -4.10
C ARG A 156 6.56 -7.64 -5.56
N ARG A 157 7.52 -8.14 -6.35
CA ARG A 157 7.23 -8.56 -7.72
C ARG A 157 6.37 -9.82 -7.71
N CYS A 158 5.31 -9.82 -8.50
CA CYS A 158 4.41 -10.96 -8.65
C CYS A 158 5.11 -12.14 -9.35
N SER A 159 5.96 -11.83 -10.32
CA SER A 159 6.80 -12.79 -11.05
C SER A 159 7.81 -13.54 -10.17
N ASP A 160 8.36 -12.87 -9.14
CA ASP A 160 9.34 -13.47 -8.22
C ASP A 160 8.68 -14.18 -7.03
N MET A 161 7.36 -14.15 -6.94
CA MET A 161 6.60 -14.67 -5.81
C MET A 161 6.15 -16.11 -6.04
N ASP A 162 6.37 -16.98 -5.04
CA ASP A 162 5.79 -18.33 -5.03
C ASP A 162 4.26 -18.24 -5.21
N PRO A 163 3.67 -19.01 -6.14
CA PRO A 163 2.24 -18.95 -6.45
C PRO A 163 1.31 -18.99 -5.22
N LYS A 164 1.68 -19.72 -4.17
CA LYS A 164 0.85 -19.81 -2.94
C LYS A 164 0.70 -18.49 -2.18
N TRP A 165 1.50 -17.47 -2.49
CA TRP A 165 1.44 -16.15 -1.84
C TRP A 165 0.86 -15.07 -2.76
N GLN A 166 0.79 -15.30 -4.07
CA GLN A 166 0.45 -14.29 -5.07
C GLN A 166 -0.89 -13.60 -4.78
N VAL A 167 -1.95 -14.37 -4.55
CA VAL A 167 -3.30 -13.83 -4.36
C VAL A 167 -3.37 -12.88 -3.16
N ARG A 168 -2.66 -13.17 -2.07
CA ARG A 168 -2.66 -12.33 -0.85
C ARG A 168 -1.91 -11.02 -1.04
N HIS A 169 -0.94 -11.02 -1.94
CA HIS A 169 -0.26 -9.81 -2.40
C HIS A 169 -0.98 -9.12 -3.57
N ARG A 170 -2.22 -9.54 -3.88
CA ARG A 170 -3.06 -9.01 -4.99
C ARG A 170 -2.46 -9.24 -6.37
N CYS A 171 -1.51 -10.16 -6.47
CA CYS A 171 -0.98 -10.63 -7.74
C CYS A 171 -1.94 -11.66 -8.35
N PRO A 172 -2.22 -11.60 -9.66
CA PRO A 172 -2.91 -12.67 -10.35
C PRO A 172 -2.15 -13.99 -10.19
N CYS A 173 -2.89 -15.09 -10.08
CA CYS A 173 -2.34 -16.42 -9.92
C CYS A 173 -1.65 -16.87 -11.21
N THR A 174 -0.36 -17.23 -11.14
CA THR A 174 0.39 -17.72 -12.30
C THR A 174 0.35 -19.25 -12.43
N ASN A 175 -0.05 -19.96 -11.37
CA ASN A 175 -0.22 -21.41 -11.38
C ASN A 175 -1.59 -21.81 -10.81
N PRO A 176 -2.60 -22.05 -11.68
CA PRO A 176 -3.96 -22.37 -11.26
C PRO A 176 -4.08 -23.59 -10.35
N VAL A 177 -3.16 -24.55 -10.45
CA VAL A 177 -3.14 -25.75 -9.59
C VAL A 177 -2.81 -25.39 -8.14
N VAL A 178 -2.01 -24.33 -7.92
CA VAL A 178 -1.55 -23.92 -6.58
C VAL A 178 -2.47 -22.85 -5.98
N CYS A 179 -2.80 -21.81 -6.74
CA CYS A 179 -3.52 -20.63 -6.24
C CYS A 179 -4.84 -20.33 -6.95
N GLY A 180 -5.28 -21.14 -7.92
CA GLY A 180 -6.47 -20.84 -8.73
C GLY A 180 -7.75 -20.79 -7.91
N ALA A 181 -7.93 -21.73 -6.98
CA ALA A 181 -9.10 -21.74 -6.08
C ALA A 181 -9.11 -20.53 -5.13
N GLU A 182 -7.95 -20.11 -4.64
CA GLU A 182 -7.83 -18.91 -3.81
C GLU A 182 -8.12 -17.65 -4.64
N GLU A 183 -7.60 -17.56 -5.87
CA GLU A 183 -7.88 -16.44 -6.76
C GLU A 183 -9.39 -16.23 -6.98
N GLU A 184 -10.11 -17.29 -7.37
CA GLU A 184 -11.56 -17.23 -7.61
C GLU A 184 -12.34 -16.87 -6.33
N LEU A 185 -11.91 -17.37 -5.17
CA LEU A 185 -12.49 -17.00 -3.89
C LEU A 185 -12.34 -15.49 -3.62
N TYR A 186 -11.15 -14.94 -3.83
CA TYR A 186 -10.93 -13.51 -3.61
C TYR A 186 -11.69 -12.62 -4.61
N LYS A 187 -11.79 -13.02 -5.89
CA LYS A 187 -12.62 -12.31 -6.88
C LYS A 187 -14.07 -12.21 -6.39
N ARG A 188 -14.63 -13.33 -5.94
CA ARG A 188 -16.01 -13.41 -5.42
C ARG A 188 -16.18 -12.58 -4.14
N LEU A 189 -15.30 -12.72 -3.16
CA LEU A 189 -15.41 -11.98 -1.90
C LEU A 189 -15.24 -10.46 -2.10
N ALA A 190 -14.42 -10.04 -3.06
CA ALA A 190 -14.27 -8.64 -3.41
C ALA A 190 -15.55 -8.09 -4.05
N SER A 191 -16.15 -8.79 -5.01
CA SER A 191 -17.40 -8.36 -5.64
C SER A 191 -18.59 -8.35 -4.68
N GLU A 192 -18.60 -9.24 -3.68
CA GLU A 192 -19.58 -9.25 -2.59
C GLU A 192 -19.29 -8.20 -1.49
N GLY A 193 -18.19 -7.45 -1.59
CA GLY A 193 -17.81 -6.44 -0.59
C GLY A 193 -17.42 -7.00 0.78
N LYS A 194 -17.03 -8.27 0.85
CA LYS A 194 -16.73 -8.98 2.11
C LYS A 194 -15.28 -8.84 2.59
N LEU A 195 -14.38 -8.33 1.75
CA LEU A 195 -12.97 -8.13 2.10
C LEU A 195 -12.80 -6.86 2.94
N ALA A 196 -12.63 -7.01 4.25
CA ALA A 196 -12.59 -5.89 5.20
C ALA A 196 -11.49 -4.85 4.90
N HIS A 197 -10.37 -5.24 4.30
CA HIS A 197 -9.27 -4.34 3.96
C HIS A 197 -9.44 -3.65 2.58
N ASN A 198 -10.51 -3.95 1.82
CA ASN A 198 -10.78 -3.34 0.52
C ASN A 198 -11.79 -2.17 0.58
N TYR A 199 -11.96 -1.57 1.76
CA TYR A 199 -12.87 -0.45 1.96
C TYR A 199 -12.47 0.79 1.14
N ILE A 200 -13.44 1.66 0.88
CA ILE A 200 -13.24 2.99 0.26
C ILE A 200 -13.51 4.07 1.29
N ILE A 201 -12.65 5.08 1.34
CA ILE A 201 -12.90 6.33 2.07
C ILE A 201 -13.41 7.34 1.04
N PRO A 202 -14.62 7.92 1.22
CA PRO A 202 -15.13 8.97 0.36
C PRO A 202 -14.17 10.16 0.30
N ASP A 203 -14.11 10.83 -0.85
CA ASP A 203 -13.44 12.12 -0.93
C ASP A 203 -14.37 13.18 -0.31
N ASP A 204 -13.88 13.93 0.67
CA ASP A 204 -14.65 14.95 1.39
C ASP A 204 -14.49 16.31 0.70
N SER A 205 -14.54 16.33 -0.64
CA SER A 205 -14.31 17.51 -1.48
C SER A 205 -15.24 18.67 -1.15
#